data_AF-A0A9E1UCN2-F1
#
_entry.id   AF-A0A9E1UCN2-F1
#
_cell.length_a   1.000
_cell.length_b   1.000
_cell.length_c   1.000
_cell.angle_alpha   90.00
_cell.angle_beta   90.00
_cell.angle_gamma   90.00
#
_symmetry.space_group_name_H-M   'P 1'
#
loop_
_entity.id
_entity.type
_entity.pdbx_description
1 polymer ?
#
loop_
_entity_poly.entity_id
_entity_poly.type
_entity_poly.pdbx_seq_one_letter_code
_entity_poly.pdbx_strand_id
1 'polypeptide(L)'
;VQLKIEVQTPLDSDVRISVASATVKCTGRYGAVVVYSASGDMEIEDAAGDVKIQTASGNAQINNVGSKFSVKTASGGVRANDVTGSTILRSASGALEIAQAHADVRSKSASGDLKIGVAHRGAISANSASGKISIGVSPSARVQLDLDSKSGTIANDLGSSGDQSESADLRIRARTASGDIDIVRTR
;
A
#
# COMPACT_ATOMS: atom_id res chain seq x y z
N VAL A 1 -24.04 -15.61 18.26
CA VAL A 1 -23.51 -16.91 17.78
C VAL A 1 -22.23 -16.62 17.02
N GLN A 2 -21.12 -17.25 17.36
CA GLN A 2 -19.84 -17.08 16.68
C GLN A 2 -19.61 -18.31 15.80
N LEU A 3 -19.62 -18.12 14.47
CA LEU A 3 -19.43 -19.20 13.51
C LEU A 3 -17.95 -19.21 13.10
N LYS A 4 -17.28 -20.36 13.28
CA LYS A 4 -15.93 -20.59 12.74
C LYS A 4 -16.04 -21.49 11.52
N ILE A 5 -15.55 -21.01 10.38
CA ILE A 5 -15.44 -21.78 9.14
C ILE A 5 -13.96 -21.97 8.86
N GLU A 6 -13.55 -23.21 8.61
CA GLU A 6 -12.17 -23.56 8.29
C GLU A 6 -12.18 -24.37 6.99
N VAL A 7 -11.36 -23.95 6.02
CA VAL A 7 -11.29 -24.55 4.68
C VAL A 7 -9.82 -24.79 4.36
N GLN A 8 -9.50 -25.99 3.88
CA GLN A 8 -8.17 -26.33 3.37
C GLN A 8 -8.23 -26.47 1.86
N THR A 9 -7.27 -25.84 1.19
CA THR A 9 -7.13 -25.87 -0.27
C THR A 9 -5.69 -26.22 -0.63
N PRO A 10 -5.43 -26.78 -1.82
CA PRO A 10 -4.07 -26.92 -2.33
C PRO A 10 -3.33 -25.57 -2.39
N LEU A 11 -2.00 -25.62 -2.41
CA LEU A 11 -1.15 -24.44 -2.62
C LEU A 11 -1.52 -23.72 -3.92
N ASP A 12 -1.35 -22.40 -3.91
CA ASP A 12 -1.64 -21.51 -5.05
C ASP A 12 -3.11 -21.54 -5.54
N SER A 13 -4.03 -22.07 -4.72
CA SER A 13 -5.46 -21.98 -5.02
C SER A 13 -5.95 -20.53 -4.96
N ASP A 14 -6.86 -20.18 -5.87
CA ASP A 14 -7.55 -18.90 -5.84
C ASP A 14 -8.59 -18.87 -4.72
N VAL A 15 -8.58 -17.80 -3.94
CA VAL A 15 -9.45 -17.62 -2.78
C VAL A 15 -10.37 -16.43 -3.00
N ARG A 16 -11.67 -16.67 -2.84
CA ARG A 16 -12.69 -15.62 -2.83
C ARG A 16 -13.49 -15.68 -1.54
N ILE A 17 -13.44 -14.62 -0.76
CA ILE A 17 -14.11 -14.53 0.55
C ILE A 17 -15.06 -13.34 0.53
N SER A 18 -16.30 -13.58 0.94
CA SER A 18 -17.32 -12.54 1.13
C SER A 18 -17.93 -12.70 2.51
N VAL A 19 -17.73 -11.71 3.37
CA VAL A 19 -18.25 -11.72 4.74
C VAL A 19 -18.91 -10.40 5.07
N ALA A 20 -19.94 -10.41 5.92
CA ALA A 20 -20.51 -9.18 6.46
C ALA A 20 -19.66 -8.68 7.63
N SER A 21 -19.48 -9.53 8.65
CA SER A 21 -18.63 -9.22 9.79
C SER A 21 -17.91 -10.48 10.26
N ALA A 22 -16.61 -10.57 10.03
CA ALA A 22 -15.78 -11.68 10.45
C ALA A 22 -14.30 -11.34 10.36
N THR A 23 -13.49 -12.00 11.20
CA THR A 23 -12.04 -12.06 11.00
C THR A 23 -11.74 -13.08 9.92
N VAL A 24 -10.97 -12.67 8.91
CA VAL A 24 -10.51 -13.53 7.83
C VAL A 24 -9.04 -13.83 8.06
N LYS A 25 -8.69 -15.11 8.17
CA LYS A 25 -7.30 -15.55 8.28
C LYS A 25 -6.97 -16.54 7.16
N CYS A 26 -5.98 -16.20 6.35
CA CYS A 26 -5.48 -17.00 5.25
C CYS A 26 -4.00 -17.30 5.52
N THR A 27 -3.70 -18.52 5.97
CA THR A 27 -2.34 -18.98 6.29
C THR A 27 -1.78 -19.82 5.15
N GLY A 28 -0.54 -19.57 4.76
CA GLY A 28 0.13 -20.17 3.61
C GLY A 28 0.08 -19.30 2.36
N ARG A 29 0.39 -19.94 1.23
CA ARG A 29 0.51 -19.29 -0.08
C ARG A 29 -0.68 -19.62 -0.98
N TYR A 30 -1.34 -18.56 -1.44
CA TYR A 30 -2.50 -18.62 -2.31
C TYR A 30 -2.18 -18.08 -3.71
N GLY A 31 -3.04 -18.38 -4.68
CA GLY A 31 -2.99 -17.80 -6.01
C GLY A 31 -3.48 -16.35 -5.98
N ALA A 32 -4.60 -16.07 -6.65
CA ALA A 32 -5.31 -14.82 -6.51
C ALA A 32 -6.17 -14.81 -5.24
N VAL A 33 -6.19 -13.69 -4.51
CA VAL A 33 -7.00 -13.52 -3.30
C VAL A 33 -7.94 -12.34 -3.46
N VAL A 34 -9.24 -12.59 -3.35
CA VAL A 34 -10.28 -11.56 -3.41
C VAL A 34 -11.10 -11.59 -2.13
N VAL A 35 -11.06 -10.51 -1.35
CA VAL A 35 -11.81 -10.39 -0.10
C VAL A 35 -12.77 -9.21 -0.16
N TYR A 36 -14.03 -9.49 0.13
CA TYR A 36 -15.07 -8.51 0.38
C TYR A 36 -15.52 -8.63 1.84
N SER A 37 -15.40 -7.54 2.58
CA SER A 37 -15.92 -7.46 3.95
C SER A 37 -16.72 -6.18 4.15
N ALA A 38 -17.74 -6.20 5.02
CA ALA A 38 -18.27 -4.93 5.53
C ALA A 38 -17.44 -4.48 6.74
N SER A 39 -17.15 -5.38 7.66
CA SER A 39 -16.30 -5.13 8.83
C SER A 39 -15.48 -6.34 9.25
N GLY A 40 -14.31 -6.12 9.82
CA GLY A 40 -13.50 -7.15 10.44
C GLY A 40 -12.09 -7.22 9.87
N ASP A 41 -11.20 -7.80 10.67
CA ASP A 41 -9.78 -7.82 10.35
C ASP A 41 -9.43 -8.96 9.39
N MET A 42 -8.42 -8.72 8.57
CA MET A 42 -7.95 -9.65 7.55
C MET A 42 -6.45 -9.85 7.73
N GLU A 43 -6.05 -11.10 7.88
CA GLU A 43 -4.66 -11.53 7.87
C GLU A 43 -4.49 -12.50 6.71
N ILE A 44 -3.68 -12.13 5.73
CA ILE A 44 -3.31 -12.99 4.61
C ILE A 44 -1.79 -13.09 4.63
N GLU A 45 -1.24 -14.29 4.63
CA GLU A 45 0.21 -14.45 4.61
C GLU A 45 0.75 -14.13 3.22
N ASP A 46 0.60 -15.06 2.27
CA ASP A 46 1.21 -14.93 0.95
C ASP A 46 0.19 -15.11 -0.18
N ALA A 47 0.27 -14.26 -1.19
CA ALA A 47 -0.46 -14.40 -2.43
C ALA A 47 0.50 -14.29 -3.61
N ALA A 48 0.66 -15.36 -4.38
CA ALA A 48 1.49 -15.36 -5.58
C ALA A 48 0.86 -14.56 -6.72
N GLY A 49 -0.48 -14.52 -6.76
CA GLY A 49 -1.26 -13.81 -7.77
C GLY A 49 -1.74 -12.43 -7.32
N ASP A 50 -2.82 -12.00 -7.96
CA ASP A 50 -3.44 -10.71 -7.69
C ASP A 50 -4.20 -10.72 -6.35
N VAL A 51 -4.05 -9.65 -5.58
CA VAL A 51 -4.80 -9.44 -4.35
C VAL A 51 -5.73 -8.25 -4.47
N LYS A 52 -7.01 -8.49 -4.22
CA LYS A 52 -8.05 -7.46 -4.21
C LYS A 52 -8.81 -7.47 -2.90
N ILE A 53 -8.69 -6.40 -2.12
CA ILE A 53 -9.44 -6.22 -0.88
C ILE A 53 -10.41 -5.06 -1.03
N GLN A 54 -11.67 -5.30 -0.68
CA GLN A 54 -12.66 -4.25 -0.52
C GLN A 54 -13.33 -4.40 0.84
N THR A 55 -13.15 -3.39 1.70
CA THR A 55 -13.79 -3.35 3.01
C THR A 55 -14.46 -2.00 3.29
N ALA A 56 -15.48 -1.97 4.14
CA ALA A 56 -15.97 -0.69 4.68
C ALA A 56 -15.18 -0.30 5.94
N SER A 57 -14.91 -1.25 6.83
CA SER A 57 -14.07 -1.06 8.01
C SER A 57 -13.25 -2.30 8.37
N GLY A 58 -12.20 -2.11 9.18
CA GLY A 58 -11.31 -3.19 9.63
C GLY A 58 -9.92 -3.07 9.05
N ASN A 59 -8.97 -3.74 9.70
CA ASN A 59 -7.58 -3.72 9.28
C ASN A 59 -7.29 -4.88 8.32
N ALA A 60 -6.47 -4.63 7.31
CA ALA A 60 -5.96 -5.67 6.43
C ALA A 60 -4.44 -5.74 6.52
N GLN A 61 -3.92 -6.91 6.82
CA GLN A 61 -2.49 -7.20 6.78
C GLN A 61 -2.22 -8.29 5.74
N ILE A 62 -1.26 -8.00 4.87
CA ILE A 62 -0.69 -8.96 3.92
C ILE A 62 0.83 -8.98 4.08
N ASN A 63 1.44 -10.16 4.09
CA ASN A 63 2.90 -10.24 4.05
C ASN A 63 3.37 -10.02 2.62
N ASN A 64 3.12 -10.95 1.70
CA ASN A 64 3.69 -10.89 0.35
C ASN A 64 2.60 -10.89 -0.75
N VAL A 65 2.76 -10.00 -1.73
CA VAL A 65 1.97 -9.98 -2.97
C VAL A 65 2.89 -10.14 -4.18
N GLY A 66 2.72 -11.25 -4.89
CA GLY A 66 3.51 -11.65 -6.05
C GLY A 66 3.11 -10.97 -7.36
N SER A 67 1.93 -10.35 -7.42
CA SER A 67 1.44 -9.65 -8.61
C SER A 67 0.76 -8.33 -8.22
N LYS A 68 -0.46 -8.05 -8.71
CA LYS A 68 -1.12 -6.76 -8.49
C LYS A 68 -1.75 -6.70 -7.10
N PHE A 69 -1.56 -5.59 -6.40
CA PHE A 69 -2.24 -5.31 -5.13
C PHE A 69 -3.27 -4.19 -5.31
N SER A 70 -4.54 -4.45 -5.01
CA SER A 70 -5.61 -3.46 -5.12
C SER A 70 -6.45 -3.43 -3.86
N VAL A 71 -6.45 -2.30 -3.15
CA VAL A 71 -7.25 -2.14 -1.93
C VAL A 71 -8.19 -0.95 -2.04
N LYS A 72 -9.44 -1.17 -1.63
CA LYS A 72 -10.43 -0.13 -1.43
C LYS A 72 -11.03 -0.26 -0.03
N THR A 73 -10.77 0.72 0.82
CA THR A 73 -11.37 0.79 2.16
C THR A 73 -12.07 2.12 2.40
N ALA A 74 -13.12 2.15 3.22
CA ALA A 74 -13.68 3.41 3.71
C ALA A 74 -13.01 3.84 5.03
N SER A 75 -12.71 2.89 5.92
CA SER A 75 -11.99 3.13 7.16
C SER A 75 -11.12 1.94 7.56
N GLY A 76 -10.06 2.18 8.33
CA GLY A 76 -9.15 1.15 8.82
C GLY A 76 -7.79 1.16 8.14
N GLY A 77 -6.86 0.38 8.72
CA GLY A 77 -5.48 0.30 8.29
C GLY A 77 -5.26 -0.77 7.22
N VAL A 78 -4.36 -0.52 6.29
CA VAL A 78 -3.87 -1.54 5.35
C VAL A 78 -2.36 -1.61 5.47
N ARG A 79 -1.82 -2.78 5.76
CA ARG A 79 -0.38 -3.03 5.78
C ARG A 79 -0.03 -4.13 4.79
N ALA A 80 0.89 -3.85 3.89
CA ALA A 80 1.55 -4.85 3.06
C ALA A 80 3.06 -4.85 3.37
N ASN A 81 3.67 -6.02 3.52
CA ASN A 81 5.12 -6.08 3.78
C ASN A 81 5.91 -5.98 2.46
N ASP A 82 5.73 -6.92 1.54
CA ASP A 82 6.38 -6.91 0.23
C ASP A 82 5.34 -6.96 -0.89
N VAL A 83 5.41 -5.98 -1.80
CA VAL A 83 4.59 -5.96 -3.00
C VAL A 83 5.45 -5.85 -4.24
N THR A 84 5.45 -6.93 -5.02
CA THR A 84 6.31 -7.07 -6.20
C THR A 84 5.71 -6.44 -7.46
N GLY A 85 4.38 -6.42 -7.59
CA GLY A 85 3.67 -5.86 -8.73
C GLY A 85 2.98 -4.52 -8.46
N SER A 86 2.21 -4.05 -9.44
CA SER A 86 1.59 -2.73 -9.38
C SER A 86 0.58 -2.64 -8.22
N THR A 87 0.63 -1.55 -7.47
CA THR A 87 -0.21 -1.33 -6.28
C THR A 87 -1.18 -0.18 -6.51
N ILE A 88 -2.46 -0.39 -6.18
CA ILE A 88 -3.51 0.62 -6.19
C ILE A 88 -4.19 0.64 -4.83
N LEU A 89 -3.96 1.68 -4.04
CA LEU A 89 -4.59 1.86 -2.73
C LEU A 89 -5.61 3.00 -2.80
N ARG A 90 -6.81 2.74 -2.30
CA ARG A 90 -7.85 3.76 -2.15
C ARG A 90 -8.44 3.67 -0.74
N SER A 91 -8.32 4.75 0.01
CA SER A 91 -8.93 4.88 1.32
C SER A 91 -9.74 6.17 1.43
N ALA A 92 -10.84 6.17 2.19
CA ALA A 92 -11.45 7.42 2.63
C ALA A 92 -10.82 7.89 3.95
N SER A 93 -10.57 6.97 4.88
CA SER A 93 -9.91 7.25 6.17
C SER A 93 -9.01 6.09 6.61
N GLY A 94 -7.88 6.38 7.23
CA GLY A 94 -7.01 5.37 7.86
C GLY A 94 -5.60 5.31 7.30
N ALA A 95 -4.75 4.50 7.93
CA ALA A 95 -3.33 4.41 7.63
C ALA A 95 -3.06 3.35 6.55
N LEU A 96 -2.27 3.71 5.55
CA LEU A 96 -1.84 2.82 4.48
C LEU A 96 -0.33 2.64 4.59
N GLU A 97 0.15 1.42 4.83
CA GLU A 97 1.55 1.10 4.98
C GLU A 97 1.98 0.03 3.97
N ILE A 98 3.03 0.30 3.20
CA ILE A 98 3.72 -0.69 2.36
C ILE A 98 5.18 -0.70 2.80
N ALA A 99 5.71 -1.81 3.32
CA ALA A 99 7.10 -1.81 3.80
C ALA A 99 8.09 -1.82 2.63
N GLN A 100 7.87 -2.63 1.60
CA GLN A 100 8.67 -2.71 0.39
C GLN A 100 7.81 -2.70 -0.87
N ALA A 101 8.06 -1.75 -1.75
CA ALA A 101 7.41 -1.63 -3.04
C ALA A 101 8.43 -1.76 -4.18
N HIS A 102 8.26 -2.78 -5.02
CA HIS A 102 9.18 -3.09 -6.13
C HIS A 102 8.69 -2.64 -7.51
N ALA A 103 7.50 -2.06 -7.56
CA ALA A 103 6.84 -1.59 -8.78
C ALA A 103 5.99 -0.34 -8.52
N ASP A 104 5.18 0.06 -9.52
CA ASP A 104 4.35 1.26 -9.47
C ASP A 104 3.35 1.24 -8.30
N VAL A 105 3.27 2.35 -7.56
CA VAL A 105 2.33 2.52 -6.45
C VAL A 105 1.45 3.72 -6.72
N ARG A 106 0.13 3.52 -6.76
CA ARG A 106 -0.84 4.60 -6.84
C ARG A 106 -1.73 4.58 -5.63
N SER A 107 -1.57 5.54 -4.73
CA SER A 107 -2.41 5.69 -3.54
C SER A 107 -3.27 6.95 -3.63
N LYS A 108 -4.53 6.81 -3.23
CA LYS A 108 -5.46 7.91 -3.04
C LYS A 108 -6.13 7.79 -1.68
N SER A 109 -5.91 8.76 -0.81
CA SER A 109 -6.60 8.86 0.46
C SER A 109 -7.36 10.18 0.55
N ALA A 110 -8.52 10.21 1.22
CA ALA A 110 -9.12 11.48 1.61
C ALA A 110 -8.49 11.96 2.92
N SER A 111 -8.41 11.10 3.94
CA SER A 111 -7.74 11.41 5.20
C SER A 111 -6.93 10.22 5.72
N GLY A 112 -5.75 10.48 6.28
CA GLY A 112 -4.92 9.48 6.92
C GLY A 112 -3.53 9.37 6.31
N ASP A 113 -2.69 8.62 7.01
CA ASP A 113 -1.26 8.59 6.72
C ASP A 113 -0.93 7.52 5.69
N LEU A 114 -0.06 7.87 4.74
CA LEU A 114 0.52 6.93 3.80
C LEU A 114 1.99 6.77 4.15
N LYS A 115 2.41 5.53 4.39
CA LYS A 115 3.80 5.19 4.62
C LYS A 115 4.26 4.15 3.61
N ILE A 116 5.30 4.48 2.86
CA ILE A 116 6.04 3.53 2.02
C ILE A 116 7.42 3.43 2.66
N GLY A 117 7.77 2.25 3.17
CA GLY A 117 9.02 2.01 3.88
C GLY A 117 10.23 2.14 2.96
N VAL A 118 10.24 1.38 1.86
CA VAL A 118 11.26 1.43 0.81
C VAL A 118 10.59 1.26 -0.54
N ALA A 119 10.82 2.22 -1.43
CA ALA A 119 10.51 2.08 -2.83
C ALA A 119 11.80 1.81 -3.64
N HIS A 120 11.78 0.73 -4.41
CA HIS A 120 12.94 0.28 -5.17
C HIS A 120 12.99 0.88 -6.58
N ARG A 121 11.86 0.87 -7.31
CA ARG A 121 11.76 1.33 -8.71
C ARG A 121 10.31 1.61 -9.12
N GLY A 122 10.14 2.27 -10.27
CA GLY A 122 8.84 2.51 -10.89
C GLY A 122 8.29 3.91 -10.65
N ALA A 123 6.97 4.06 -10.66
CA ALA A 123 6.29 5.33 -10.43
C ALA A 123 5.39 5.26 -9.18
N ILE A 124 5.69 6.10 -8.19
CA ILE A 124 4.85 6.32 -7.01
C ILE A 124 4.03 7.59 -7.23
N SER A 125 2.71 7.46 -7.20
CA SER A 125 1.77 8.57 -7.17
C SER A 125 0.95 8.49 -5.89
N ALA A 126 1.29 9.33 -4.92
CA ALA A 126 0.57 9.47 -3.67
C ALA A 126 -0.28 10.74 -3.70
N ASN A 127 -1.58 10.62 -3.45
CA ASN A 127 -2.48 11.76 -3.38
C ASN A 127 -3.36 11.66 -2.14
N SER A 128 -3.12 12.52 -1.15
CA SER A 128 -3.96 12.63 0.05
C SER A 128 -4.70 13.97 0.05
N ALA A 129 -5.90 14.06 0.63
CA ALA A 129 -6.47 15.38 0.93
C ALA A 129 -5.91 15.90 2.26
N SER A 130 -5.84 15.02 3.27
CA SER A 130 -5.17 15.32 4.54
C SER A 130 -4.40 14.15 5.14
N GLY A 131 -3.33 14.46 5.86
CA GLY A 131 -2.50 13.47 6.56
C GLY A 131 -1.06 13.45 6.07
N LYS A 132 -0.24 12.62 6.71
CA LYS A 132 1.20 12.55 6.47
C LYS A 132 1.53 11.55 5.36
N ILE A 133 2.38 11.95 4.42
CA ILE A 133 2.94 11.05 3.41
C ILE A 133 4.41 10.85 3.73
N SER A 134 4.80 9.62 4.06
CA SER A 134 6.20 9.25 4.30
C SER A 134 6.64 8.23 3.27
N ILE A 135 7.68 8.54 2.50
CA ILE A 135 8.19 7.64 1.46
C ILE A 135 9.69 7.48 1.65
N GLY A 136 10.11 6.25 1.95
CA GLY A 136 11.50 5.87 1.94
C GLY A 136 11.93 5.40 0.56
N VAL A 137 13.14 5.78 0.19
CA VAL A 137 13.75 5.51 -1.10
C VAL A 137 14.99 4.65 -0.91
N SER A 138 15.14 3.64 -1.78
CA SER A 138 16.33 2.80 -1.80
C SER A 138 17.60 3.64 -2.05
N PRO A 139 18.69 3.43 -1.29
CA PRO A 139 19.88 4.30 -1.35
C PRO A 139 20.57 4.31 -2.72
N SER A 140 20.41 3.27 -3.52
CA SER A 140 20.99 3.14 -4.86
C SER A 140 20.09 3.68 -5.99
N ALA A 141 18.84 4.07 -5.71
CA ALA A 141 17.89 4.49 -6.73
C ALA A 141 18.08 5.96 -7.13
N ARG A 142 18.08 6.23 -8.44
CA ARG A 142 17.94 7.60 -8.97
C ARG A 142 16.48 8.00 -8.95
N VAL A 143 16.16 9.11 -8.27
CA VAL A 143 14.77 9.51 -8.02
C VAL A 143 14.46 10.88 -8.60
N GLN A 144 13.32 10.96 -9.28
CA GLN A 144 12.70 12.22 -9.63
C GLN A 144 11.56 12.51 -8.64
N LEU A 145 11.57 13.69 -8.03
CA LEU A 145 10.58 14.12 -7.04
C LEU A 145 9.69 15.23 -7.62
N ASP A 146 8.38 15.07 -7.44
CA ASP A 146 7.35 16.07 -7.69
C ASP A 146 6.46 16.12 -6.45
N LEU A 147 6.81 17.01 -5.52
CA LEU A 147 6.16 17.15 -4.22
C LEU A 147 5.36 18.45 -4.21
N ASP A 148 4.05 18.35 -3.95
CA ASP A 148 3.15 19.50 -3.88
C ASP A 148 2.31 19.40 -2.60
N SER A 149 2.46 20.38 -1.72
CA SER A 149 1.60 20.53 -0.54
C SER A 149 1.03 21.93 -0.51
N LYS A 150 -0.30 22.06 -0.41
CA LYS A 150 -0.93 23.39 -0.26
C LYS A 150 -0.75 23.96 1.14
N SER A 151 -0.74 23.10 2.16
CA SER A 151 -0.65 23.49 3.57
C SER A 151 0.01 22.37 4.35
N GLY A 152 1.21 22.60 4.88
CA GLY A 152 2.01 21.61 5.60
C GLY A 152 3.50 21.78 5.34
N THR A 153 4.31 20.87 5.88
CA THR A 153 5.77 20.89 5.75
C THR A 153 6.21 19.82 4.76
N ILE A 154 7.11 20.17 3.85
CA ILE A 154 7.79 19.20 2.98
C ILE A 154 9.22 19.04 3.49
N ALA A 155 9.54 17.88 4.05
CA ALA A 155 10.89 17.50 4.42
C ALA A 155 11.43 16.53 3.37
N ASN A 156 12.55 16.89 2.74
CA ASN A 156 13.22 16.03 1.78
C ASN A 156 14.67 15.82 2.21
N ASP A 157 14.99 14.60 2.64
CA ASP A 157 16.34 14.17 3.00
C ASP A 157 17.07 13.47 1.83
N LEU A 158 16.46 13.45 0.64
CA LEU A 158 17.18 13.13 -0.59
C LEU A 158 17.99 14.36 -0.97
N GLY A 159 19.24 14.39 -0.50
CA GLY A 159 20.21 15.44 -0.83
C GLY A 159 20.10 15.82 -2.31
N SER A 160 20.10 17.12 -2.59
CA SER A 160 19.79 17.72 -3.89
C SER A 160 20.70 17.19 -4.99
N SER A 161 20.33 16.06 -5.59
CA SER A 161 20.94 15.55 -6.81
C SER A 161 20.10 16.13 -7.92
N GLY A 162 20.37 17.42 -8.18
CA GLY A 162 19.94 18.07 -9.40
C GLY A 162 20.63 17.37 -10.55
N ASP A 163 19.99 16.34 -11.07
CA ASP A 163 20.21 15.89 -12.43
C ASP A 163 18.85 15.56 -13.02
N GLN A 164 18.41 16.42 -13.93
CA GLN A 164 17.29 16.21 -14.82
C GLN A 164 17.62 15.12 -15.86
N SER A 165 18.34 14.07 -15.47
CA SER A 165 18.63 12.95 -16.34
C SER A 165 17.35 12.16 -16.57
N GLU A 166 16.96 12.05 -17.84
CA GLU A 166 15.72 11.44 -18.33
C GLU A 166 15.54 9.95 -17.96
N SER A 167 16.50 9.34 -17.25
CA SER A 167 16.49 7.96 -16.75
C SER A 167 16.50 7.89 -15.21
N ALA A 168 15.44 8.40 -14.59
CA ALA A 168 15.14 8.13 -13.18
C ALA A 168 14.55 6.72 -13.04
N ASP A 169 15.13 5.90 -12.17
CA ASP A 169 14.65 4.53 -11.91
C ASP A 169 13.38 4.56 -11.06
N LEU A 170 13.17 5.65 -10.32
CA LEU A 170 12.02 5.88 -9.46
C LEU A 170 11.47 7.30 -9.66
N ARG A 171 10.17 7.43 -9.97
CA ARG A 171 9.47 8.72 -10.02
C ARG A 171 8.49 8.81 -8.87
N ILE A 172 8.64 9.81 -8.01
CA ILE A 172 7.76 10.02 -6.86
C ILE A 172 7.01 11.31 -7.04
N ARG A 173 5.69 11.20 -7.16
CA ARG A 173 4.76 12.31 -7.17
C ARG A 173 3.89 12.23 -5.92
N ALA A 174 4.12 13.10 -4.96
CA ALA A 174 3.36 13.16 -3.72
C ALA A 174 2.59 14.48 -3.65
N ARG A 175 1.27 14.42 -3.53
CA ARG A 175 0.41 15.59 -3.39
C ARG A 175 -0.49 15.51 -2.18
N THR A 176 -0.52 16.58 -1.40
CA THR A 176 -1.43 16.73 -0.27
C THR A 176 -2.04 18.13 -0.22
N ALA A 177 -3.32 18.24 0.17
CA ALA A 177 -3.93 19.56 0.36
C ALA A 177 -3.62 20.10 1.76
N SER A 178 -3.58 19.24 2.77
CA SER A 178 -3.27 19.62 4.15
C SER A 178 -2.52 18.50 4.87
N GLY A 179 -1.20 18.60 4.96
CA GLY A 179 -0.37 17.62 5.65
C GLY A 179 1.09 17.66 5.25
N ASP A 180 1.88 16.87 5.98
CA ASP A 180 3.33 16.84 5.82
C ASP A 180 3.75 15.77 4.81
N ILE A 181 4.77 16.07 4.03
CA ILE A 181 5.40 15.12 3.10
C ILE A 181 6.85 14.94 3.53
N ASP A 182 7.18 13.74 3.98
CA ASP A 182 8.52 13.35 4.37
C ASP A 182 9.08 12.34 3.37
N ILE A 183 10.19 12.70 2.73
CA ILE A 183 10.95 11.78 1.87
C ILE A 183 12.30 11.52 2.52
N VAL A 184 12.61 10.24 2.75
CA VAL A 184 13.84 9.82 3.43
C VAL A 184 14.62 8.83 2.57
N ARG A 185 15.95 8.93 2.58
CA ARG A 185 16.79 7.88 2.02
C ARG A 185 16.95 6.79 3.07
N THR A 186 16.57 5.56 2.76
CA THR A 186 16.78 4.46 3.71
C THR A 186 18.27 4.10 3.72
N ARG A 187 18.84 3.91 4.91
CA ARG A 187 20.24 3.49 5.08
C ARG A 187 20.40 1.99 4.94
#